data_AF-A0A0C3P1M5-F1
#
_entry.id   AF-A0A0C3P1M5-F1
#
_cell.length_a   1.000
_cell.length_b   1.000
_cell.length_c   1.000
_cell.angle_alpha   90.00
_cell.angle_beta   90.00
_cell.angle_gamma   90.00
#
_symmetry.space_group_name_H-M   'P 1'
#
loop_
_entity.id
_entity.type
_entity.pdbx_description
1 polymer ?
#
loop_
_entity_poly.entity_id
_entity_poly.type
_entity_poly.pdbx_seq_one_letter_code
_entity_poly.pdbx_strand_id
1 'polypeptide(L)'
;MSFQVQFIKHDNHTISIPILSLSSQPSLMTLAEHGIGCVIVFECLFFQLQVKDGANSRKDLQQALTETVRKYQKSGVQNIVIAHIAAAFQQHGESLDDLCPMLVGIAQENQMSKKFLK
;
A
#
# COMPACT_ATOMS: atom_id res chain seq x y z
N MET A 1 -16.69 -26.21 -1.05
CA MET A 1 -16.92 -25.00 -0.24
C MET A 1 -17.83 -24.09 -1.06
N SER A 2 -18.97 -23.70 -0.50
CA SER A 2 -19.95 -22.83 -1.18
C SER A 2 -19.69 -21.39 -0.73
N PHE A 3 -19.39 -20.49 -1.66
CA PHE A 3 -19.18 -19.07 -1.37
C PHE A 3 -20.52 -18.34 -1.31
N GLN A 4 -20.75 -17.53 -0.27
CA GLN A 4 -21.89 -16.63 -0.23
C GLN A 4 -21.65 -15.44 -1.17
N VAL A 5 -22.69 -15.02 -1.89
CA VAL A 5 -22.64 -13.94 -2.89
C VAL A 5 -23.63 -12.84 -2.51
N GLN A 6 -23.26 -11.59 -2.77
CA GLN A 6 -24.15 -10.44 -2.66
C GLN A 6 -24.39 -9.86 -4.06
N PHE A 7 -25.63 -9.50 -4.32
CA PHE A 7 -26.05 -8.97 -5.60
C PHE A 7 -26.16 -7.46 -5.53
N ILE A 8 -25.48 -6.76 -6.44
CA ILE A 8 -25.67 -5.34 -6.66
C ILE A 8 -26.47 -5.17 -7.95
N LYS A 9 -27.54 -4.37 -7.88
CA LYS A 9 -28.29 -3.93 -9.05
C LYS A 9 -27.73 -2.60 -9.52
N HIS A 10 -27.27 -2.56 -10.77
CA HIS A 10 -26.98 -1.33 -11.50
C HIS A 10 -27.76 -1.41 -12.81
N ASP A 11 -28.73 -0.51 -12.97
CA ASP A 11 -29.73 -0.56 -14.05
C ASP A 11 -30.46 -1.92 -14.13
N ASN A 12 -30.59 -2.48 -15.34
CA ASN A 12 -31.20 -3.79 -15.62
C ASN A 12 -30.23 -4.98 -15.49
N HIS A 13 -29.00 -4.75 -15.00
CA HIS A 13 -27.99 -5.78 -14.85
C HIS A 13 -27.73 -6.11 -13.38
N THR A 14 -27.57 -7.40 -13.10
CA THR A 14 -27.26 -7.91 -11.76
C THR A 14 -25.81 -8.40 -11.76
N ILE A 15 -24.98 -7.76 -10.95
CA ILE A 15 -23.59 -8.16 -10.76
C ILE A 15 -23.53 -9.06 -9.51
N SER A 16 -23.05 -10.29 -9.68
CA SER A 16 -22.76 -11.20 -8.58
C SER A 16 -21.37 -10.85 -8.04
N ILE A 17 -21.32 -10.33 -6.81
CA ILE A 17 -20.07 -10.05 -6.12
C ILE A 17 -19.91 -11.11 -5.04
N PRO A 18 -18.80 -11.88 -5.02
CA PRO A 18 -18.51 -12.76 -3.90
C PRO A 18 -18.43 -11.93 -2.63
N ILE A 19 -19.12 -12.34 -1.56
CA ILE A 19 -19.01 -11.69 -0.26
C ILE A 19 -17.58 -11.95 0.23
N LEU A 20 -16.75 -10.90 0.23
CA LEU A 20 -15.33 -11.01 0.60
C LEU A 20 -15.09 -10.91 2.11
N SER A 21 -16.11 -10.62 2.92
CA SER A 21 -15.97 -10.47 4.38
C SER A 21 -17.17 -11.02 5.14
N LEU A 22 -16.89 -11.89 6.11
CA LEU A 22 -17.88 -12.48 7.04
C LEU A 22 -17.48 -12.33 8.54
N SER A 23 -16.37 -11.64 8.88
CA SER A 23 -15.99 -11.28 10.27
C SER A 23 -14.68 -10.45 10.33
N SER A 24 -14.54 -9.71 11.44
CA SER A 24 -13.40 -8.95 12.00
C SER A 24 -12.77 -7.86 11.13
N GLN A 25 -12.89 -6.62 11.58
CA GLN A 25 -12.09 -5.50 11.08
C GLN A 25 -10.59 -5.88 11.10
N PRO A 26 -9.81 -5.48 10.08
CA PRO A 26 -8.38 -5.76 10.06
C PRO A 26 -7.72 -5.15 11.31
N SER A 27 -6.70 -5.84 11.86
CA SER A 27 -5.94 -5.30 12.99
C SER A 27 -5.29 -3.96 12.61
N LEU A 28 -5.09 -3.08 13.59
CA LEU A 28 -4.41 -1.80 13.36
C LEU A 28 -3.02 -1.99 12.76
N MET A 29 -2.32 -3.06 13.12
CA MET A 29 -1.03 -3.43 12.53
C MET A 29 -1.14 -3.76 11.04
N THR A 30 -2.11 -4.59 10.63
CA THR A 30 -2.34 -4.90 9.21
C THR A 30 -2.68 -3.64 8.41
N LEU A 31 -3.48 -2.74 9.01
CA LEU A 31 -3.80 -1.45 8.41
C LEU A 31 -2.56 -0.56 8.27
N ALA A 32 -1.70 -0.51 9.28
CA ALA A 32 -0.46 0.24 9.26
C ALA A 32 0.51 -0.30 8.19
N GLU A 33 0.72 -1.61 8.12
CA GLU A 33 1.56 -2.25 7.09
C GLU A 33 1.09 -1.89 5.68
N HIS A 34 -0.22 -2.03 5.42
CA HIS A 34 -0.79 -1.72 4.12
C HIS A 34 -0.72 -0.21 3.82
N GLY A 35 -1.07 0.64 4.78
CA GLY A 35 -1.05 2.09 4.63
C GLY A 35 0.34 2.63 4.33
N ILE A 36 1.35 2.23 5.11
CA ILE A 36 2.74 2.65 4.89
C ILE A 36 3.30 2.08 3.58
N GLY A 37 2.98 0.83 3.25
CA GLY A 37 3.33 0.26 1.94
C GLY A 37 2.76 1.07 0.77
N CYS A 38 1.49 1.48 0.86
CA CYS A 38 0.86 2.34 -0.14
C CYS A 38 1.55 3.71 -0.25
N VAL A 39 1.87 4.36 0.87
CA VAL A 39 2.57 5.66 0.88
C VAL A 39 3.91 5.56 0.13
N ILE A 40 4.71 4.52 0.41
CA ILE A 40 6.03 4.30 -0.23
C ILE A 40 5.88 3.96 -1.72
N VAL A 41 4.85 3.20 -2.10
CA VAL A 41 4.59 2.90 -3.52
C VAL A 41 4.18 4.16 -4.27
N PHE A 42 3.25 4.95 -3.73
CA PHE A 42 2.73 6.14 -4.39
C PHE A 42 3.75 7.27 -4.48
N GLU A 43 4.57 7.50 -3.45
CA GLU A 43 5.66 8.48 -3.54
C GLU A 43 6.66 8.09 -4.64
N CYS A 44 7.06 6.82 -4.69
CA CYS A 44 7.95 6.32 -5.74
C CYS A 44 7.33 6.40 -7.14
N LEU A 45 6.02 6.11 -7.27
CA LEU A 45 5.29 6.23 -8.53
C LEU A 45 5.21 7.68 -9.00
N PHE A 46 4.92 8.62 -8.10
CA PHE A 46 4.82 10.04 -8.40
C PHE A 46 6.12 10.58 -9.04
N PHE A 47 7.28 10.30 -8.44
CA PHE A 47 8.57 10.70 -9.02
C PHE A 47 8.87 9.96 -10.33
N GLN A 48 8.50 8.68 -10.46
CA GLN A 48 8.66 7.94 -11.72
C GLN A 48 7.88 8.56 -12.88
N LEU A 49 6.68 9.05 -12.62
CA LEU A 49 5.84 9.68 -13.63
C LEU A 49 6.41 11.05 -14.04
N GLN A 50 6.85 11.86 -13.07
CA GLN A 50 7.49 13.15 -13.37
C GLN A 50 8.75 13.03 -14.22
N VAL A 51 9.62 12.04 -13.95
CA VAL A 51 10.84 11.82 -14.74
C VAL A 51 10.52 11.39 -16.18
N LYS A 52 9.37 10.72 -16.40
CA LYS A 52 8.95 10.21 -17.71
C LYS A 52 8.20 11.25 -18.56
N ASP A 53 7.68 12.32 -17.97
CA ASP A 53 6.99 13.40 -18.69
C ASP A 53 7.90 14.21 -19.65
N GLY A 54 9.22 13.95 -19.67
CA GLY A 54 10.13 14.48 -20.70
C GLY A 54 10.02 13.82 -22.07
N ALA A 55 9.33 12.68 -22.20
CA ALA A 55 9.26 11.94 -23.48
C ALA A 55 7.95 11.15 -23.63
N ASN A 56 6.87 11.82 -24.07
CA ASN A 56 5.74 11.29 -24.87
C ASN A 56 5.18 9.89 -24.55
N SER A 57 5.36 9.37 -23.34
CA SER A 57 4.88 8.05 -22.96
C SER A 57 4.21 8.17 -21.61
N ARG A 58 2.93 8.55 -21.65
CA ARG A 58 1.95 8.01 -20.71
C ARG A 58 1.98 6.49 -20.88
N LYS A 59 2.99 5.82 -20.29
CA LYS A 59 2.82 4.44 -19.88
C LYS A 59 1.51 4.43 -19.12
N ASP A 60 0.65 3.47 -19.44
CA ASP A 60 -0.58 3.26 -18.71
C ASP A 60 -0.27 3.33 -17.20
N LEU A 61 -0.97 4.20 -16.49
CA LEU A 61 -0.77 4.44 -15.06
C LEU A 61 -0.81 3.11 -14.30
N GLN A 62 -1.65 2.19 -14.76
CA GLN A 62 -1.77 0.83 -14.24
C GLN A 62 -0.46 0.02 -14.42
N GLN A 63 0.19 0.13 -15.58
CA GLN A 63 1.48 -0.50 -15.81
C GLN A 63 2.58 0.10 -14.91
N ALA A 64 2.63 1.43 -14.80
CA ALA A 64 3.61 2.12 -13.96
C ALA A 64 3.44 1.78 -12.47
N LEU A 65 2.19 1.69 -11.99
CA LEU A 65 1.86 1.24 -10.65
C LEU A 65 2.31 -0.21 -10.43
N THR A 66 1.98 -1.11 -11.37
CA THR A 66 2.38 -2.54 -11.30
C THR A 66 3.90 -2.70 -11.25
N GLU A 67 4.63 -1.96 -12.07
CA GLU A 67 6.10 -1.94 -12.06
C GLU A 67 6.64 -1.45 -10.70
N THR A 68 6.01 -0.42 -10.12
CA THR A 68 6.43 0.16 -8.83
C THR A 68 6.17 -0.78 -7.66
N VAL A 69 5.00 -1.43 -7.60
CA VAL A 69 4.68 -2.45 -6.59
C VAL A 69 5.67 -3.60 -6.65
N ARG A 70 5.95 -4.12 -7.87
CA ARG A 70 6.94 -5.18 -8.04
C ARG A 70 8.32 -4.76 -7.57
N LYS A 71 8.70 -3.50 -7.80
CA LYS A 71 9.98 -2.95 -7.31
C LYS A 71 10.01 -2.89 -5.79
N TYR A 72 8.92 -2.44 -5.15
CA TYR A 72 8.80 -2.41 -3.69
C TYR A 72 8.98 -3.81 -3.09
N GLN A 73 8.26 -4.80 -3.60
CA GLN A 73 8.36 -6.19 -3.16
C GLN A 73 9.77 -6.78 -3.33
N LYS A 74 10.43 -6.49 -4.45
CA LYS A 74 11.79 -7.01 -4.73
C LYS A 74 12.92 -6.25 -4.02
N SER A 75 12.65 -5.05 -3.50
CA SER A 75 13.67 -4.20 -2.89
C SER A 75 14.05 -4.60 -1.46
N GLY A 76 13.30 -5.51 -0.84
CA GLY A 76 13.45 -5.84 0.58
C GLY A 76 12.83 -4.79 1.53
N VAL A 77 12.50 -3.60 1.03
CA VAL A 77 11.88 -2.51 1.80
C VAL A 77 10.58 -2.98 2.47
N GLN A 78 9.77 -3.78 1.78
CA GLN A 78 8.54 -4.33 2.37
C GLN A 78 8.81 -5.11 3.66
N ASN A 79 9.83 -5.97 3.66
CA ASN A 79 10.17 -6.79 4.83
C ASN A 79 10.70 -5.92 5.97
N ILE A 80 11.49 -4.89 5.66
CA ILE A 80 12.01 -3.93 6.64
C ILE A 80 10.85 -3.15 7.28
N VAL A 81 9.94 -2.63 6.47
CA VAL A 81 8.75 -1.89 6.94
C VAL A 81 7.89 -2.77 7.85
N ILE A 82 7.58 -4.00 7.43
CA ILE A 82 6.80 -4.95 8.25
C ILE A 82 7.51 -5.22 9.59
N ALA A 83 8.82 -5.47 9.58
CA ALA A 83 9.58 -5.74 10.79
C ALA A 83 9.60 -4.53 11.75
N HIS A 84 9.78 -3.31 11.22
CA HIS A 84 9.79 -2.10 12.04
C HIS A 84 8.41 -1.78 12.61
N ILE A 85 7.34 -1.98 11.83
CA ILE A 85 5.97 -1.82 12.33
C ILE A 85 5.70 -2.83 13.43
N ALA A 86 6.05 -4.10 13.23
CA ALA A 86 5.91 -5.13 14.26
C ALA A 86 6.63 -4.75 15.56
N ALA A 87 7.86 -4.24 15.45
CA ALA A 87 8.63 -3.78 16.61
C ALA A 87 7.95 -2.59 17.32
N ALA A 88 7.42 -1.61 16.57
CA ALA A 88 6.71 -0.47 17.14
C ALA A 88 5.45 -0.90 17.91
N PHE A 89 4.64 -1.80 17.32
CA PHE A 89 3.46 -2.35 17.99
C PHE A 89 3.82 -3.21 19.21
N GLN A 90 4.94 -3.94 19.19
CA GLN A 90 5.41 -4.67 20.36
C GLN A 90 5.86 -3.76 21.50
N GLN A 91 6.48 -2.62 21.19
CA GLN A 91 7.00 -1.69 22.19
C GLN A 91 5.93 -0.76 22.76
N HIS A 92 4.98 -0.31 21.93
CA HIS A 92 4.03 0.75 22.27
C HIS A 92 2.57 0.30 22.27
N GLY A 93 2.31 -0.99 21.98
CA GLY A 93 0.95 -1.50 21.84
C GLY A 93 0.22 -0.83 20.67
N GLU A 94 -1.02 -0.43 20.90
CA GLU A 94 -1.86 0.27 19.90
C GLU A 94 -2.02 1.78 20.21
N SER A 95 -1.10 2.36 21.00
CA SER A 95 -1.08 3.79 21.32
C SER A 95 -0.88 4.63 20.05
N LEU A 96 -1.92 5.32 19.59
CA LEU A 96 -1.83 6.14 18.38
C LEU A 96 -0.88 7.33 18.52
N ASP A 97 -0.76 7.90 19.72
CA ASP A 97 0.12 9.03 20.01
C ASP A 97 1.59 8.65 19.84
N ASP A 98 1.95 7.42 20.19
CA ASP A 98 3.31 6.88 20.02
C ASP A 98 3.52 6.29 18.62
N LEU A 99 2.52 5.57 18.09
CA LEU A 99 2.65 4.88 16.80
C LEU A 99 2.67 5.84 15.62
N CYS A 100 1.84 6.88 15.59
CA CYS A 100 1.79 7.81 14.47
C CYS A 100 3.16 8.40 14.09
N PRO A 101 3.92 9.02 15.02
CA PRO A 101 5.24 9.55 14.69
C PRO A 101 6.23 8.46 14.26
N MET A 102 6.15 7.25 14.82
CA MET A 102 7.01 6.13 14.42
C MET A 102 6.69 5.64 13.01
N LEU A 103 5.41 5.48 12.67
CA LEU A 103 4.96 5.06 11.34
C LEU A 103 5.39 6.08 10.28
N VAL A 104 5.32 7.38 10.59
CA VAL A 104 5.86 8.45 9.73
C VAL A 104 7.38 8.31 9.56
N GLY A 105 8.12 8.08 10.65
CA GLY A 105 9.56 7.84 10.61
C GLY A 105 9.93 6.62 9.75
N ILE A 106 9.22 5.50 9.92
CA ILE A 106 9.40 4.29 9.12
C ILE A 106 9.19 4.60 7.63
N ALA A 107 8.13 5.33 7.27
CA ALA A 107 7.89 5.71 5.89
C ALA A 107 9.03 6.58 5.32
N GLN A 108 9.51 7.57 6.08
CA GLN A 108 10.59 8.47 5.68
C GLN A 108 11.93 7.75 5.48
N GLU A 109 12.28 6.84 6.38
CA GLU A 109 13.51 6.04 6.30
C GLU A 109 13.50 5.12 5.07
N ASN A 110 12.33 4.57 4.74
CA ASN A 110 12.14 3.56 3.71
C ASN A 110 11.66 4.11 2.36
N GLN A 111 11.65 5.43 2.17
CA GLN A 111 11.33 6.06 0.89
C GLN A 111 12.16 5.45 -0.25
N MET A 112 11.45 4.97 -1.26
CA MET A 112 12.06 4.45 -2.48
C MET A 112 12.32 5.55 -3.50
N SER A 113 11.75 6.73 -3.31
CA SER A 113 11.96 7.90 -4.16
C SER A 113 13.37 8.49 -4.08
N LYS A 114 14.14 8.22 -3.01
CA LYS A 114 15.50 8.73 -2.78
C LYS A 114 16.44 8.58 -3.99
N LYS A 115 16.25 7.54 -4.80
CA LYS A 115 17.02 7.31 -6.04
C LYS A 115 16.73 8.31 -7.18
N PHE A 116 15.66 9.09 -7.08
CA PHE A 116 15.24 10.11 -8.04
C PHE A 116 15.60 11.54 -7.61
N LEU A 117 16.02 11.75 -6.36
CA LEU A 117 16.39 13.07 -5.80
C LEU A 117 17.85 13.46 -6.09
N LYS A 118 18.38 13.11 -7.26
CA LYS A 118 19.74 13.49 -7.67
C LYS A 118 19.80 14.94 -8.13
#